data_AF-A0A6P5RR48-F1
#
_entry.id   AF-A0A6P5RR48-F1
#
_cell.length_a   1.000
_cell.length_b   1.000
_cell.length_c   1.000
_cell.angle_alpha   90.00
_cell.angle_beta   90.00
_cell.angle_gamma   90.00
#
_symmetry.space_group_name_H-M   'P 1'
#
loop_
_entity.id
_entity.type
_entity.pdbx_description
1 polymer ?
#
loop_
_entity_poly.entity_id
_entity_poly.type
_entity_poly.pdbx_seq_one_letter_code
_entity_poly.pdbx_strand_id
1 'polypeptide(L)'
;MAITLNNGFKMPAVGLGVWRMEGKEIRDLIINAINIGYRHFDCAADYKNEAEVGEALAGAFSTGIVKREDLFITTKLWNSDHGHVVEACKDSLKKLQLDYLDLYLVHFPVATKHTGD
;
A
#
# COMPACT_ATOMS: atom_id res chain seq x y z
N MET A 1 -8.03 17.54 -1.99
CA MET A 1 -8.27 17.43 -3.45
C MET A 1 -8.25 15.95 -3.81
N ALA A 2 -9.27 15.45 -4.51
CA ALA A 2 -9.40 14.04 -4.87
C ALA A 2 -9.92 13.90 -6.30
N ILE A 3 -9.54 12.83 -6.99
CA ILE A 3 -10.02 12.45 -8.32
C ILE A 3 -11.07 11.35 -8.14
N THR A 4 -12.20 11.50 -8.82
CA THR A 4 -13.23 10.45 -8.89
C THR A 4 -12.81 9.43 -9.95
N LEU A 5 -12.66 8.18 -9.53
CA LEU A 5 -12.38 7.05 -10.40
C LEU A 5 -13.64 6.65 -11.19
N ASN A 6 -13.47 5.85 -12.25
CA ASN A 6 -14.57 5.41 -13.11
C ASN A 6 -15.65 4.57 -12.39
N ASN A 7 -15.34 4.04 -11.21
CA ASN A 7 -16.24 3.28 -10.34
C ASN A 7 -16.85 4.14 -9.22
N GLY A 8 -16.66 5.47 -9.25
CA GLY A 8 -17.22 6.41 -8.28
C GLY A 8 -16.41 6.62 -7.00
N PHE A 9 -15.41 5.78 -6.72
CA PHE A 9 -14.53 5.96 -5.57
C PHE A 9 -13.65 7.22 -5.71
N LYS A 10 -13.30 7.84 -4.58
CA LYS A 10 -12.47 9.05 -4.55
C LYS A 10 -11.04 8.69 -4.15
N MET A 11 -10.09 8.94 -5.05
CA MET A 11 -8.66 8.78 -4.79
C MET A 11 -8.04 10.14 -4.46
N PRO A 12 -7.33 10.31 -3.33
CA PRO A 12 -6.59 11.55 -3.06
C PRO A 12 -5.58 11.84 -4.16
N ALA A 13 -5.58 13.08 -4.66
CA ALA A 13 -4.80 13.48 -5.84
C ALA A 13 -3.28 13.52 -5.57
N VAL A 14 -2.89 13.59 -4.30
CA VAL A 14 -1.50 13.55 -3.84
C VAL A 14 -1.34 12.34 -2.94
N GLY A 15 -0.36 11.50 -3.24
CA GLY A 15 0.00 10.33 -2.45
C GLY A 15 1.51 10.28 -2.18
N LEU A 16 1.89 9.59 -1.11
CA LEU A 16 3.28 9.32 -0.76
C LEU A 16 3.69 7.97 -1.35
N GLY A 17 4.67 7.97 -2.25
CA GLY A 17 5.31 6.73 -2.73
C GLY A 17 6.38 6.26 -1.76
N VAL A 18 6.41 4.96 -1.45
CA VAL A 18 7.35 4.38 -0.47
C VAL A 18 8.54 3.62 -1.09
N TRP A 19 8.74 3.74 -2.40
CA TRP A 19 9.87 3.10 -3.08
C TRP A 19 11.23 3.60 -2.53
N ARG A 20 12.16 2.66 -2.31
CA ARG A 20 13.52 2.90 -1.76
C ARG A 20 13.57 3.50 -0.35
N MET A 21 12.48 3.42 0.40
CA MET A 21 12.52 3.71 1.83
C MET A 21 12.95 2.46 2.58
N GLU A 22 13.83 2.62 3.57
CA GLU A 22 14.43 1.51 4.30
C GLU A 22 14.23 1.66 5.82
N GLY A 23 13.90 0.54 6.47
CA GLY A 23 13.96 0.40 7.92
C GLY A 23 13.05 1.35 8.72
N LYS A 24 13.55 1.77 9.88
CA LYS A 24 12.79 2.50 10.92
C LYS A 24 12.25 3.85 10.47
N GLU A 25 12.81 4.44 9.42
CA GLU A 25 12.41 5.75 8.90
C GLU A 25 11.01 5.72 8.27
N ILE A 26 10.57 4.57 7.74
CA ILE A 26 9.24 4.40 7.14
C ILE A 26 8.13 4.73 8.13
N ARG A 27 8.25 4.23 9.36
CA ARG A 27 7.20 4.41 10.36
C ARG A 27 7.01 5.89 10.69
N ASP A 28 8.09 6.56 11.06
CA ASP A 28 8.03 7.96 11.46
C ASP A 28 7.61 8.84 10.27
N LEU A 29 8.05 8.50 9.06
CA LEU A 29 7.63 9.19 7.83
C LEU A 29 6.13 9.04 7.56
N ILE A 30 5.56 7.83 7.67
CA ILE A 30 4.13 7.60 7.45
C ILE A 30 3.31 8.37 8.48
N ILE A 31 3.68 8.30 9.76
CA ILE A 31 2.99 9.04 10.83
C ILE A 31 3.04 10.54 10.55
N ASN A 32 4.21 11.07 10.19
CA ASN A 32 4.36 12.48 9.83
C ASN A 32 3.53 12.84 8.60
N ALA A 33 3.52 12.00 7.57
CA ALA A 33 2.71 12.20 6.37
C ALA A 33 1.21 12.27 6.71
N ILE A 34 0.71 11.38 7.56
CA ILE A 34 -0.68 11.42 8.04
C ILE A 34 -0.96 12.74 8.78
N ASN A 35 -0.06 13.16 9.68
CA ASN A 35 -0.20 14.38 10.47
C ASN A 35 -0.22 15.66 9.61
N ILE A 36 0.57 15.70 8.52
CA ILE A 36 0.57 16.84 7.59
C ILE A 36 -0.55 16.76 6.53
N GLY A 37 -1.38 15.70 6.55
CA GLY A 37 -2.61 15.61 5.76
C GLY A 37 -2.59 14.64 4.58
N TYR A 38 -1.54 13.82 4.39
CA TYR A 38 -1.57 12.76 3.40
C TYR A 38 -2.63 11.72 3.75
N ARG A 39 -3.36 11.28 2.74
CA ARG A 39 -4.39 10.24 2.83
C ARG A 39 -4.24 9.17 1.76
N HIS A 40 -3.16 9.19 0.98
CA HIS A 40 -2.87 8.19 -0.06
C HIS A 40 -1.43 7.71 0.07
N PHE A 41 -1.23 6.40 0.13
CA PHE A 41 0.07 5.74 0.18
C PHE A 41 0.22 4.75 -0.97
N ASP A 42 1.31 4.87 -1.72
CA ASP A 42 1.64 4.01 -2.86
C ASP A 42 2.77 3.04 -2.48
N CYS A 43 2.42 1.76 -2.41
CA CYS A 43 3.27 0.63 -2.05
C CYS A 43 3.46 -0.30 -3.26
N ALA A 44 4.29 -1.34 -3.11
CA ALA A 44 4.34 -2.49 -4.02
C ALA A 44 4.98 -3.68 -3.33
N ALA A 45 4.57 -4.91 -3.68
CA ALA A 45 5.17 -6.14 -3.16
C ALA A 45 6.69 -6.25 -3.47
N ASP A 46 7.14 -5.62 -4.55
CA ASP A 46 8.56 -5.61 -4.95
C ASP A 46 9.42 -4.65 -4.12
N TYR A 47 8.83 -3.66 -3.44
CA TYR A 47 9.59 -2.70 -2.64
C TYR A 47 10.12 -3.31 -1.33
N LYS A 48 9.65 -4.52 -0.98
CA LYS A 48 10.07 -5.31 0.20
C LYS A 48 9.92 -4.59 1.54
N ASN A 49 9.05 -3.58 1.59
CA ASN A 49 8.82 -2.77 2.78
C ASN A 49 7.34 -2.66 3.21
N GLU A 50 6.48 -3.51 2.66
CA GLU A 50 5.04 -3.54 3.02
C GLU A 50 4.80 -3.87 4.49
N ALA A 51 5.69 -4.64 5.13
CA ALA A 51 5.57 -5.00 6.54
C ALA A 51 5.77 -3.78 7.45
N GLU A 52 6.80 -2.98 7.18
CA GLU A 52 7.11 -1.75 7.90
C GLU A 52 6.01 -0.69 7.68
N VAL A 53 5.47 -0.61 6.47
CA VAL A 53 4.30 0.22 6.17
C VAL A 53 3.10 -0.25 7.01
N GLY A 54 2.83 -1.56 7.06
CA GLY A 54 1.74 -2.14 7.82
C GLY A 54 1.84 -1.87 9.32
N GLU A 55 3.03 -2.00 9.90
CA GLU A 55 3.28 -1.64 11.29
C GLU A 55 2.98 -0.16 11.58
N ALA A 56 3.37 0.73 10.67
CA ALA A 56 3.09 2.16 10.80
C ALA A 56 1.58 2.47 10.72
N LEU A 57 0.87 1.84 9.79
CA LEU A 57 -0.58 1.97 9.64
C LEU A 57 -1.32 1.44 10.88
N ALA A 58 -0.97 0.25 11.35
CA ALA A 58 -1.55 -0.33 12.57
C ALA A 58 -1.31 0.57 13.80
N GLY A 59 -0.12 1.16 13.92
CA GLY A 59 0.19 2.17 14.93
C GLY A 59 -0.69 3.42 14.80
N ALA A 60 -0.88 3.94 13.58
CA ALA A 60 -1.72 5.11 13.34
C ALA A 60 -3.21 4.85 13.67
N PHE A 61 -3.71 3.65 13.35
CA PHE A 61 -5.09 3.25 13.66
C PHE A 61 -5.29 3.05 15.16
N SER A 62 -4.37 2.34 15.84
CA SER A 62 -4.48 2.07 17.27
C SER A 62 -4.39 3.33 18.14
N THR A 63 -3.63 4.34 17.69
CA THR A 63 -3.54 5.65 18.35
C THR A 63 -4.69 6.61 18.00
N GLY A 64 -5.52 6.25 17.02
CA GLY A 64 -6.66 7.07 16.59
C GLY A 64 -6.28 8.32 15.79
N ILE A 65 -5.04 8.41 15.28
CA ILE A 65 -4.59 9.54 14.44
C ILE A 65 -5.42 9.61 13.15
N VAL A 66 -5.82 8.44 12.63
CA VAL A 66 -6.62 8.28 11.42
C VAL A 66 -7.38 6.97 11.48
N LYS A 67 -8.51 6.86 10.76
CA LYS A 67 -9.21 5.58 10.59
C LYS A 67 -8.80 4.90 9.29
N ARG A 68 -9.05 3.60 9.17
CA ARG A 68 -8.72 2.85 7.94
C ARG A 68 -9.43 3.45 6.71
N GLU A 69 -10.70 3.80 6.85
CA GLU A 69 -11.52 4.37 5.77
C GLU A 69 -11.13 5.79 5.35
N ASP A 70 -10.30 6.48 6.15
CA ASP A 70 -9.77 7.80 5.78
C ASP A 70 -8.56 7.69 4.84
N LEU A 71 -7.94 6.50 4.73
CA LEU A 71 -6.75 6.26 3.92
C LEU A 71 -7.08 5.54 2.62
N PHE A 72 -6.35 5.88 1.58
CA PHE A 72 -6.33 5.23 0.27
C PHE A 72 -5.00 4.50 0.10
N ILE A 73 -5.02 3.17 0.12
CA ILE A 73 -3.83 2.33 0.05
C ILE A 73 -3.76 1.65 -1.32
N THR A 74 -2.68 1.92 -2.03
CA THR A 74 -2.34 1.29 -3.31
C THR A 74 -1.20 0.31 -3.10
N THR A 75 -1.31 -0.92 -3.63
CA THR A 75 -0.15 -1.79 -3.84
C THR A 75 -0.21 -2.49 -5.21
N LYS A 76 0.84 -3.22 -5.56
CA LYS A 76 1.08 -3.71 -6.93
C LYS A 76 1.47 -5.18 -6.93
N LEU A 77 0.81 -5.96 -7.78
CA LEU A 77 1.13 -7.34 -8.12
C LEU A 77 2.46 -7.37 -8.88
N TRP A 78 3.41 -8.16 -8.40
CA TRP A 78 4.70 -8.31 -9.06
C TRP A 78 4.65 -9.26 -10.26
N ASN A 79 5.61 -9.09 -11.17
CA ASN A 79 5.66 -9.75 -12.47
C ASN A 79 5.67 -11.28 -12.39
N SER A 80 6.32 -11.84 -11.35
CA SER A 80 6.39 -13.29 -11.13
C SER A 80 5.08 -13.89 -10.59
N ASP A 81 4.12 -13.05 -10.21
CA ASP A 81 2.89 -13.45 -9.51
C ASP A 81 1.64 -13.30 -10.39
N HIS A 82 1.80 -13.01 -11.69
CA HIS A 82 0.67 -12.89 -12.63
C HIS A 82 -0.22 -14.15 -12.71
N GLY A 83 0.32 -15.33 -12.35
CA GLY A 83 -0.44 -16.58 -12.22
C GLY A 83 -0.94 -16.90 -10.80
N HIS A 84 -0.57 -16.10 -9.80
CA HIS A 84 -0.77 -16.33 -8.36
C HIS A 84 -1.39 -15.10 -7.68
N VAL A 85 -2.33 -14.45 -8.39
CA VAL A 85 -2.85 -13.12 -8.04
C VAL A 85 -3.49 -13.09 -6.65
N VAL A 86 -4.25 -14.14 -6.29
CA VAL A 86 -4.99 -14.18 -5.02
C VAL A 86 -4.03 -14.37 -3.85
N GLU A 87 -3.04 -15.25 -4.00
CA GLU A 87 -2.00 -15.54 -3.02
C GLU A 87 -1.14 -14.30 -2.77
N ALA A 88 -0.67 -13.65 -3.83
CA ALA A 88 0.14 -12.44 -3.73
C ALA A 88 -0.64 -11.26 -3.12
N CYS A 89 -1.91 -11.08 -3.47
CA CYS A 89 -2.76 -10.06 -2.87
C CYS A 89 -2.97 -10.30 -1.36
N LYS A 90 -3.22 -11.55 -0.95
CA LYS A 90 -3.35 -11.91 0.47
C LYS A 90 -2.05 -11.70 1.23
N ASP A 91 -0.90 -11.98 0.62
CA ASP A 91 0.40 -11.74 1.23
C ASP A 91 0.65 -10.23 1.46
N SER A 92 0.36 -9.38 0.46
CA SER A 92 0.42 -7.92 0.64
C SER A 92 -0.55 -7.42 1.70
N LEU A 93 -1.81 -7.89 1.73
CA LEU A 93 -2.78 -7.53 2.78
C LEU A 93 -2.27 -7.92 4.18
N LYS A 94 -1.69 -9.12 4.32
CA LYS A 94 -1.10 -9.59 5.57
C LYS A 94 0.06 -8.71 6.02
N LYS A 95 0.99 -8.37 5.12
CA LYS A 95 2.14 -7.51 5.42
C LYS A 95 1.70 -6.10 5.80
N LEU A 96 0.76 -5.52 5.04
CA LEU A 96 0.19 -4.20 5.29
C LEU A 96 -0.76 -4.19 6.50
N GLN A 97 -1.12 -5.35 7.06
CA GLN A 97 -2.07 -5.50 8.16
C GLN A 97 -3.45 -4.90 7.85
N LEU A 98 -3.97 -5.16 6.65
CA LEU A 98 -5.23 -4.63 6.14
C LEU A 98 -6.20 -5.75 5.74
N ASP A 99 -7.49 -5.47 5.85
CA ASP A 99 -8.55 -6.36 5.34
C ASP A 99 -8.85 -6.13 3.85
N TYR A 100 -8.54 -4.93 3.32
CA TYR A 100 -8.75 -4.57 1.92
C TYR A 100 -7.74 -3.52 1.43
N LEU A 101 -7.56 -3.47 0.11
CA LEU A 101 -6.82 -2.44 -0.63
C LEU A 101 -7.80 -1.53 -1.36
N ASP A 102 -7.49 -0.24 -1.45
CA ASP A 102 -8.29 0.71 -2.23
C ASP A 102 -7.99 0.61 -3.73
N LEU A 103 -6.75 0.25 -4.06
CA LEU A 103 -6.30 0.01 -5.44
C LEU A 103 -5.23 -1.09 -5.49
N TYR A 104 -5.41 -2.04 -6.41
CA TYR A 104 -4.41 -3.08 -6.71
C TYR A 104 -4.05 -3.05 -8.19
N LEU A 105 -2.77 -2.86 -8.48
CA LEU A 105 -2.28 -2.66 -9.85
C LEU A 105 -1.43 -3.83 -10.32
N VAL A 106 -1.49 -4.14 -11.62
CA VAL A 106 -0.42 -4.91 -12.27
C VAL A 106 0.80 -3.99 -12.37
N HIS A 107 1.93 -4.38 -11.76
CA HIS A 107 3.09 -3.48 -11.67
C HIS A 107 3.71 -3.23 -13.06
N PHE A 108 3.88 -4.27 -13.86
CA PHE A 108 4.34 -4.17 -15.25
C PHE A 108 3.56 -5.11 -16.17
N PRO A 109 3.40 -4.79 -17.46
CA PRO A 109 2.71 -5.64 -18.43
C PRO A 109 3.60 -6.80 -18.93
N VAL A 110 4.47 -7.36 -18.08
CA VAL A 110 5.40 -8.44 -18.42
C VAL A 110 5.36 -9.49 -17.32
N ALA A 111 4.92 -10.70 -17.65
CA ALA A 111 4.99 -11.83 -16.74
C ALA A 111 6.40 -12.45 -16.74
N THR A 112 6.91 -12.80 -15.57
CA THR A 112 8.16 -13.55 -15.40
C THR A 112 7.89 -14.91 -14.76
N LYS A 113 8.91 -15.79 -14.73
CA LYS A 113 8.79 -17.08 -14.04
C LYS A 113 8.50 -16.85 -12.55
N HIS A 114 7.57 -17.62 -11.99
CA HIS A 114 7.27 -17.56 -10.56
C HIS A 114 8.52 -17.87 -9.71
N THR A 115 8.74 -17.05 -8.67
CA THR A 115 9.89 -17.15 -7.76
C THR A 115 9.47 -17.30 -6.30
N GLY A 116 8.18 -17.42 -6.02
CA GLY A 116 7.67 -17.78 -4.70
C GLY A 116 7.69 -19.29 -4.47
N ASP A 117 7.70 -19.69 -3.20
CA ASP A 117 7.54 -21.08 -2.76
C ASP A 117 6.07 -21.50 -2.74
#